data_AF-A0A1B8CMH6-F1
#
_entry.id   AF-A0A1B8CMH6-F1
#
_cell.length_a   1.000
_cell.length_b   1.000
_cell.length_c   1.000
_cell.angle_alpha   90.00
_cell.angle_beta   90.00
_cell.angle_gamma   90.00
#
_symmetry.space_group_name_H-M   'P 1'
#
loop_
_entity.id
_entity.type
_entity.pdbx_description
1 polymer ?
#
loop_
_entity_poly.entity_id
_entity_poly.type
_entity_poly.pdbx_seq_one_letter_code
_entity_poly.pdbx_strand_id
1 'polypeptide(L)'
;MGVENKKTRTKTRRHTRDLDQVKSDMLSSKHLAQYQATKATEDLPGLGEFYCIECAKWFEGENSQRTHLKGKNHKRRVKALKDEPYSQKEAEAAVGLRTDNGPLRTSVSKPQTIEVEMAT
;
A
#
# COMPACT_ATOMS: atom_id res chain seq x y z
N MET A 1 -32.61 10.46 -5.46
CA MET A 1 -31.21 10.56 -4.99
C MET A 1 -30.40 11.28 -6.06
N GLY A 2 -29.87 12.46 -5.75
CA GLY A 2 -29.21 13.33 -6.74
C GLY A 2 -27.94 12.71 -7.31
N VAL A 3 -27.73 12.85 -8.61
CA VAL A 3 -26.51 12.44 -9.29
C VAL A 3 -25.37 13.34 -8.80
N GLU A 4 -24.59 12.86 -7.83
CA GLU A 4 -23.45 13.58 -7.30
C GLU A 4 -22.47 13.94 -8.43
N ASN A 5 -22.15 15.23 -8.56
CA ASN A 5 -21.24 15.71 -9.59
C ASN A 5 -19.84 15.11 -9.39
N LYS A 6 -19.47 14.13 -10.24
CA LYS A 6 -18.20 13.37 -10.19
C LYS A 6 -16.96 14.28 -10.05
N LYS A 7 -17.02 15.50 -10.60
CA LYS A 7 -15.96 16.52 -10.52
C LYS A 7 -15.57 16.91 -9.09
N THR A 8 -16.44 16.70 -8.10
CA THR A 8 -16.17 17.10 -6.69
C THR A 8 -15.48 16.01 -5.87
N ARG A 9 -15.65 14.75 -6.25
CA ARG A 9 -15.11 13.59 -5.51
C ARG A 9 -13.68 13.28 -5.94
N THR A 10 -13.35 13.47 -7.21
CA THR A 10 -12.01 13.19 -7.78
C THR A 10 -11.02 14.35 -7.63
N LYS A 11 -11.31 15.35 -6.79
CA LYS A 11 -10.38 16.48 -6.59
C LYS A 11 -9.15 16.03 -5.79
N THR A 12 -7.98 16.59 -6.12
CA THR A 12 -6.69 16.26 -5.47
C THR A 12 -6.72 16.41 -3.95
N ARG A 13 -7.42 17.43 -3.41
CA ARG A 13 -7.58 17.63 -1.96
C ARG A 13 -8.32 16.50 -1.22
N ARG A 14 -8.97 15.58 -1.94
CA ARG A 14 -9.71 14.41 -1.41
C ARG A 14 -9.14 13.10 -1.95
N HIS A 15 -7.96 13.15 -2.53
CA HIS A 15 -7.31 11.99 -3.11
C HIS A 15 -6.98 10.97 -2.02
N THR A 16 -7.31 9.71 -2.29
CA THR A 16 -7.04 8.58 -1.42
C THR A 16 -5.83 7.82 -1.94
N ARG A 17 -5.15 7.08 -1.05
CA ARG A 17 -3.99 6.27 -1.40
C ARG A 17 -4.26 5.32 -2.58
N ASP A 18 -3.33 5.30 -3.53
CA ASP A 18 -3.42 4.50 -4.74
C ASP A 18 -3.16 3.01 -4.49
N LEU A 19 -3.54 2.16 -5.45
CA LEU A 19 -3.46 0.71 -5.31
C LEU A 19 -2.02 0.18 -5.27
N ASP A 20 -1.13 0.78 -6.02
CA ASP A 20 0.31 0.50 -6.06
C ASP A 20 0.99 0.82 -4.72
N GLN A 21 0.68 1.97 -4.13
CA GLN A 21 1.16 2.38 -2.81
C GLN A 21 0.68 1.41 -1.72
N VAL A 22 -0.60 1.03 -1.74
CA VAL A 22 -1.14 0.05 -0.78
C VAL A 22 -0.51 -1.33 -0.96
N LYS A 23 -0.22 -1.75 -2.20
CA LYS A 23 0.52 -2.99 -2.46
C LYS A 23 1.93 -2.94 -1.90
N SER A 24 2.62 -1.80 -2.03
CA SER A 24 3.94 -1.61 -1.42
C SER A 24 3.91 -1.62 0.12
N ASP A 25 2.84 -1.11 0.74
CA ASP A 25 2.63 -1.22 2.19
C ASP A 25 2.48 -2.67 2.66
N MET A 26 1.77 -3.50 1.88
CA MET A 26 1.61 -4.92 2.20
C MET A 26 2.91 -5.72 2.02
N LEU A 27 3.76 -5.32 1.08
CA LEU A 27 5.04 -5.98 0.83
C LEU A 27 6.12 -5.56 1.84
N SER A 28 6.10 -4.31 2.32
CA SER A 28 7.13 -3.75 3.18
C SER A 28 6.53 -3.10 4.43
N SER A 29 6.77 -3.72 5.58
CA SER A 29 6.39 -3.17 6.90
C SER A 29 7.02 -1.80 7.17
N LYS A 30 8.21 -1.53 6.63
CA LYS A 30 8.87 -0.22 6.75
C LYS A 30 8.08 0.89 6.06
N HIS A 31 7.54 0.62 4.88
CA HIS A 31 6.79 1.60 4.11
C HIS A 31 5.47 1.94 4.80
N LEU A 32 4.79 0.94 5.36
CA LEU A 32 3.61 1.11 6.19
C LEU A 32 3.92 1.97 7.42
N ALA A 33 4.99 1.66 8.16
CA ALA A 33 5.37 2.41 9.36
C ALA A 33 5.69 3.88 9.05
N GLN A 34 6.41 4.13 7.96
CA GLN A 34 6.68 5.50 7.48
C GLN A 34 5.38 6.24 7.17
N TYR A 35 4.42 5.59 6.50
CA TYR A 35 3.13 6.20 6.22
C TYR A 35 2.34 6.53 7.49
N GLN A 36 2.26 5.60 8.44
CA GLN A 36 1.57 5.83 9.70
C GLN A 36 2.21 6.97 10.51
N ALA A 37 3.55 7.05 10.51
CA ALA A 37 4.28 8.13 11.17
C ALA A 37 4.01 9.52 10.58
N THR A 38 3.54 9.63 9.33
CA THR A 38 3.15 10.93 8.74
C THR A 38 1.90 11.54 9.37
N LYS A 39 1.14 10.77 10.15
CA LYS A 39 -0.13 11.18 10.75
C LYS A 39 0.00 11.23 12.26
N ALA A 40 -0.33 12.37 12.87
CA ALA A 40 -0.32 12.53 14.32
C ALA A 40 -1.52 11.79 14.92
N THR A 41 -1.29 10.84 15.82
CA THR A 41 -2.29 9.92 16.38
C THR A 41 -3.54 10.62 16.93
N GLU A 42 -3.39 11.82 17.48
CA GLU A 42 -4.46 12.64 18.06
C GLU A 42 -5.52 13.08 17.02
N ASP A 43 -5.12 13.27 15.77
CA ASP A 43 -6.01 13.71 14.69
C ASP A 43 -6.77 12.54 14.03
N LEU A 44 -6.42 11.30 14.34
CA LEU A 44 -7.00 10.12 13.71
C LEU A 44 -8.18 9.57 14.51
N PRO A 45 -9.18 9.00 13.80
CA PRO A 45 -10.21 8.19 14.44
C PRO A 45 -9.60 7.05 15.27
N GLY A 46 -10.10 6.85 16.49
CA GLY A 46 -9.65 5.77 17.37
C GLY A 46 -8.16 5.83 17.71
N LEU A 47 -7.57 7.04 17.78
CA LEU A 47 -6.14 7.27 18.06
C LEU A 47 -5.20 6.56 17.07
N GLY A 48 -5.72 6.18 15.90
CA GLY A 48 -4.97 5.44 14.87
C GLY A 48 -4.85 3.94 15.10
N GLU A 49 -5.46 3.38 16.14
CA GLU A 49 -5.34 1.96 16.50
C GLU A 49 -6.00 1.04 15.46
N PHE A 50 -7.20 1.39 14.99
CA PHE A 50 -7.99 0.54 14.10
C PHE A 50 -7.79 0.91 12.63
N TYR A 51 -6.71 0.41 12.02
CA TYR A 51 -6.37 0.70 10.62
C TYR A 51 -6.60 -0.51 9.69
N CYS A 52 -7.25 -0.28 8.54
CA CYS A 52 -7.29 -1.26 7.45
C CYS A 52 -6.28 -0.89 6.37
N ILE A 53 -5.27 -1.75 6.18
CA ILE A 53 -4.17 -1.54 5.22
C ILE A 53 -4.70 -1.47 3.78
N GLU A 54 -5.54 -2.41 3.39
CA GLU A 54 -6.01 -2.54 2.00
C GLU A 54 -6.87 -1.36 1.52
N CYS A 55 -7.69 -0.81 2.42
CA CYS A 55 -8.55 0.33 2.13
C CYS A 55 -7.93 1.67 2.54
N ALA A 56 -6.74 1.66 3.15
CA ALA A 56 -6.06 2.83 3.70
C ALA A 56 -6.99 3.73 4.53
N LYS A 57 -7.75 3.11 5.45
CA LYS A 57 -8.78 3.79 6.24
C LYS A 57 -8.66 3.47 7.73
N TRP A 58 -8.77 4.51 8.55
CA TRP A 58 -8.88 4.43 10.01
C TRP A 58 -10.33 4.34 10.47
N PHE A 59 -10.55 3.63 11.56
CA PHE A 59 -11.83 3.42 12.20
C PHE A 59 -11.78 3.85 13.66
N GLU A 60 -12.95 4.17 14.21
CA GLU A 60 -13.08 4.61 15.59
C GLU A 60 -12.97 3.45 16.60
N GLY A 61 -13.29 2.23 16.19
CA GLY A 61 -13.37 1.06 17.07
C GLY A 61 -13.30 -0.28 16.35
N GLU A 62 -13.07 -1.36 17.10
CA GLU A 62 -12.90 -2.71 16.57
C GLU A 62 -14.15 -3.21 15.82
N ASN A 63 -15.35 -2.97 16.36
CA ASN A 63 -16.61 -3.39 15.72
C ASN A 63 -16.80 -2.77 14.32
N SER A 64 -16.43 -1.49 14.17
CA SER A 64 -16.49 -0.77 12.89
C SER A 64 -15.49 -1.33 11.88
N GLN A 65 -14.29 -1.71 12.34
CA GLN A 65 -13.30 -2.38 11.49
C GLN A 65 -13.78 -3.78 11.08
N ARG A 66 -14.32 -4.58 12.01
CA ARG A 66 -14.80 -5.94 11.72
C ARG A 66 -15.98 -5.96 10.75
N THR A 67 -16.90 -5.01 10.87
CA THR A 67 -18.01 -4.87 9.91
C THR A 67 -17.52 -4.41 8.55
N HIS A 68 -16.52 -3.52 8.49
CA HIS A 68 -15.87 -3.12 7.25
C HIS A 68 -15.23 -4.30 6.50
N LEU A 69 -14.45 -5.15 7.20
CA LEU A 69 -13.78 -6.32 6.61
C LEU A 69 -14.78 -7.30 5.96
N LYS A 70 -15.97 -7.45 6.54
CA LYS A 70 -17.03 -8.31 5.98
C LYS A 70 -17.75 -7.68 4.77
N GLY A 71 -17.63 -6.37 4.59
CA GLY A 71 -18.34 -5.58 3.59
C GLY A 71 -17.88 -5.81 2.14
N LYS A 72 -18.77 -5.53 1.18
CA LYS A 72 -18.52 -5.72 -0.26
C LYS A 72 -17.39 -4.82 -0.79
N ASN A 73 -17.29 -3.59 -0.29
CA ASN A 73 -16.28 -2.63 -0.74
C ASN A 73 -14.86 -3.11 -0.41
N HIS A 74 -14.66 -3.63 0.81
CA HIS A 74 -13.40 -4.22 1.22
C HIS A 74 -13.05 -5.43 0.34
N LYS A 75 -13.97 -6.39 0.21
CA LYS A 75 -13.76 -7.57 -0.66
C LYS A 75 -13.42 -7.20 -2.12
N ARG A 76 -14.01 -6.13 -2.66
CA ARG A 76 -13.68 -5.61 -3.99
C ARG A 76 -12.25 -5.05 -4.03
N ARG A 77 -11.81 -4.37 -2.98
CA ARG A 77 -10.45 -3.83 -2.84
C ARG A 77 -9.42 -4.96 -2.71
N VAL A 78 -9.67 -5.96 -1.87
CA VAL A 78 -8.85 -7.19 -1.77
C VAL A 78 -8.66 -7.80 -3.16
N LYS A 79 -9.76 -7.96 -3.92
CA LYS A 79 -9.70 -8.55 -5.26
C LYS A 79 -8.82 -7.73 -6.20
N ALA A 80 -8.95 -6.41 -6.21
CA ALA A 80 -8.11 -5.53 -7.03
C ALA A 80 -6.62 -5.55 -6.64
N LEU A 81 -6.30 -5.78 -5.37
CA LEU A 81 -4.92 -5.85 -4.88
C LEU A 81 -4.22 -7.18 -5.20
N LYS A 82 -4.98 -8.23 -5.52
CA LYS A 82 -4.40 -9.50 -5.99
C LYS A 82 -3.68 -9.32 -7.31
N ASP A 83 -4.27 -8.56 -8.21
CA ASP A 83 -3.69 -8.25 -9.52
C ASP A 83 -2.45 -7.36 -9.37
N GLU A 84 -1.47 -7.51 -10.26
CA GLU A 84 -0.29 -6.64 -10.26
C GLU A 84 -0.70 -5.19 -10.53
N PRO A 85 -0.24 -4.21 -9.73
CA PRO A 85 -0.66 -2.85 -9.91
C PRO A 85 0.00 -2.29 -11.17
N TYR A 86 -0.80 -1.64 -12.01
CA TYR A 86 -0.31 -1.00 -13.22
C TYR A 86 0.80 0.01 -12.90
N SER A 87 1.90 -0.06 -13.64
CA SER A 87 3.06 0.81 -13.47
C SER A 87 3.33 1.60 -14.74
N GLN A 88 3.94 2.78 -14.57
CA GLN A 88 4.42 3.60 -15.69
C GLN A 88 5.34 2.82 -16.64
N LYS A 89 6.15 1.89 -16.13
CA LYS A 89 7.03 1.02 -16.94
C LYS A 89 6.25 0.12 -17.89
N GLU A 90 5.08 -0.35 -17.45
CA GLU A 90 4.18 -1.17 -18.28
C GLU A 90 3.56 -0.32 -19.40
N ALA A 91 3.21 0.93 -19.09
CA ALA A 91 2.74 1.90 -20.09
C ALA A 91 3.79 2.16 -21.18
N GLU A 92 5.03 2.40 -20.77
CA GLU A 92 6.16 2.67 -21.67
C GLU A 92 6.49 1.44 -22.52
N ALA A 93 6.51 0.25 -21.91
CA ALA A 93 6.72 -1.01 -22.61
C ALA A 93 5.65 -1.27 -23.67
N ALA A 94 4.38 -0.91 -23.40
CA ALA A 94 3.28 -1.03 -24.37
C ALA A 94 3.45 -0.10 -25.59
N VAL A 95 4.10 1.06 -25.41
CA VAL A 95 4.45 1.99 -26.50
C VAL A 95 5.77 1.61 -27.20
N GLY A 96 6.48 0.59 -26.69
CA GLY A 96 7.77 0.14 -27.22
C GLY A 96 8.98 0.88 -26.65
N LEU A 97 8.79 1.75 -25.65
CA LEU A 97 9.88 2.30 -24.85
C LEU A 97 10.24 1.30 -23.75
N ARG A 98 11.21 0.42 -24.02
CA ARG A 98 11.80 -0.44 -22.98
C ARG A 98 13.19 0.08 -22.62
N THR A 99 13.47 0.23 -21.33
CA THR A 99 14.84 0.43 -20.86
C THR A 99 15.57 -0.91 -20.91
N ASP A 100 16.37 -1.13 -21.96
CA ASP A 100 17.32 -2.24 -22.03
C ASP A 100 18.54 -1.94 -21.16
N ASN A 101 18.33 -1.98 -19.85
CA ASN A 101 19.45 -2.16 -18.94
C ASN A 101 19.99 -3.54 -19.26
N GLY A 102 21.17 -3.62 -19.91
CA GLY A 102 21.76 -4.85 -20.41
C GLY A 102 21.87 -5.98 -19.36
N PRO A 103 22.47 -7.13 -19.70
CA PRO A 103 22.44 -8.31 -18.83
C PRO A 103 22.84 -7.97 -17.38
N LEU A 104 22.00 -8.39 -16.43
CA LEU A 104 22.19 -8.16 -15.00
C LEU A 104 23.62 -8.57 -14.64
N ARG A 105 24.46 -7.61 -14.24
CA ARG A 105 25.82 -7.90 -13.79
C ARG A 105 25.73 -8.78 -12.53
N THR A 106 25.99 -10.07 -12.69
CA THR A 106 26.09 -11.06 -11.61
C THR A 106 27.37 -10.82 -10.80
N SER A 107 27.41 -9.74 -10.02
CA SER A 107 28.52 -9.49 -9.10
C SER A 107 28.04 -8.78 -7.83
N VAL A 108 27.24 -9.47 -7.03
CA VAL A 108 27.15 -9.17 -5.59
C VAL A 108 27.21 -10.49 -4.85
N SER A 109 28.39 -10.79 -4.31
CA SER A 109 28.62 -11.88 -3.36
C SER A 109 27.63 -11.77 -2.20
N LYS A 110 26.92 -12.87 -1.93
CA LYS A 110 26.03 -13.05 -0.78
C LYS A 110 26.80 -12.71 0.52
N PRO A 111 26.27 -11.86 1.43
CA PRO A 111 26.94 -11.61 2.70
C PRO A 111 26.98 -12.91 3.53
N GLN A 112 28.18 -13.29 3.97
CA GLN A 112 28.40 -14.44 4.85
C GLN A 112 27.85 -14.11 6.25
N THR A 113 26.94 -14.95 6.75
CA THR A 113 26.50 -14.94 8.15
C THR A 113 27.64 -15.45 9.01
N ILE A 114 28.22 -14.59 9.84
CA ILE A 114 29.20 -15.00 10.85
C ILE A 114 28.42 -15.49 12.06
N GLU A 115 28.41 -16.80 12.30
CA GLU A 115 27.94 -17.39 13.55
C GLU A 115 28.98 -17.10 14.63
N VAL A 116 28.63 -16.26 15.60
CA VAL A 116 29.43 -16.08 16.81
C VAL A 116 28.96 -17.12 17.81
N GLU A 117 29.72 -18.21 17.95
CA GLU A 117 29.55 -19.15 19.06
C GLU A 117 29.85 -18.41 20.37
N MET A 118 28.83 -18.26 21.22
CA MET A 118 28.99 -17.83 22.61
C MET A 118 29.59 -19.00 23.39
N ALA A 119 30.89 -18.95 23.64
CA ALA A 119 31.54 -19.83 24.61
C ALA A 119 31.13 -19.42 26.03
N THR A 120 30.72 -20.43 26.79
CA THR A 120 30.45 -20.47 28.24
C THR A 120 31.54 -19.88 29.10
#